data_AF-A0A0H5PZJ0-F1
#
_entry.id   AF-A0A0H5PZJ0-F1
#
_cell.length_a   1.000
_cell.length_b   1.000
_cell.length_c   1.000
_cell.angle_alpha   90.00
_cell.angle_beta   90.00
_cell.angle_gamma   90.00
#
_symmetry.space_group_name_H-M   'P 1'
#
loop_
_entity.id
_entity.type
_entity.pdbx_description
1 polymer ?
#
loop_
_entity_poly.entity_id
_entity_poly.type
_entity_poly.pdbx_seq_one_letter_code
_entity_poly.pdbx_strand_id
1 'polypeptide(L)'
;MNQNNDKHFDPMIYDVMRELSTQIVGRYSAWETEAATEREAKHWHEEWLRVRNEARAVDSRSRSAIEAKTAELRETLRQLPTKAPALF
;
A
#
# COMPACT_ATOMS: atom_id res chain seq x y z
N MET A 1 -24.44 21.32 -9.43
CA MET A 1 -23.07 20.81 -9.20
C MET A 1 -22.43 21.65 -8.12
N ASN A 2 -22.32 21.13 -6.90
CA ASN A 2 -21.70 21.87 -5.79
C ASN A 2 -20.33 21.24 -5.52
N GLN A 3 -19.29 21.78 -6.18
CA GLN A 3 -17.90 21.41 -5.94
C GLN A 3 -17.33 22.31 -4.85
N ASN A 4 -17.35 21.86 -3.59
CA ASN A 4 -16.59 22.51 -2.51
C ASN A 4 -16.41 21.63 -1.24
N ASN A 5 -16.49 20.30 -1.35
CA ASN A 5 -16.29 19.40 -0.21
C ASN A 5 -14.82 19.01 0.05
N ASP A 6 -13.89 19.38 -0.85
CA ASP A 6 -12.48 18.98 -0.74
C ASP A 6 -11.63 19.91 0.16
N LYS A 7 -12.17 21.06 0.60
CA LYS A 7 -11.38 22.05 1.35
C LYS A 7 -11.16 21.75 2.84
N HIS A 8 -11.89 20.80 3.42
CA HIS A 8 -11.79 20.45 4.86
C HIS A 8 -11.91 18.95 5.08
N PHE A 9 -11.13 18.18 4.34
CA PHE A 9 -11.12 16.74 4.52
C PHE A 9 -10.10 16.33 5.61
N ASP A 10 -10.48 15.38 6.48
CA ASP A 10 -9.75 14.98 7.70
C ASP A 10 -8.37 14.39 7.37
N PRO A 11 -7.25 15.04 7.77
CA PRO A 11 -5.91 14.54 7.48
C PRO A 11 -5.68 13.10 7.95
N MET A 12 -6.44 12.63 8.96
CA MET A 12 -6.30 11.27 9.47
C MET A 12 -6.57 10.18 8.44
N ILE A 13 -7.43 10.37 7.43
CA ILE A 13 -7.62 9.25 6.47
C ILE A 13 -6.42 9.12 5.54
N TYR A 14 -5.69 10.21 5.28
CA TYR A 14 -4.41 10.10 4.56
C TYR A 14 -3.42 9.30 5.41
N ASP A 15 -3.35 9.57 6.71
CA ASP A 15 -2.51 8.80 7.63
C ASP A 15 -2.92 7.32 7.70
N VAL A 16 -4.22 7.02 7.73
CA VAL A 16 -4.73 5.64 7.65
C VAL A 16 -4.27 4.95 6.36
N MET A 17 -4.35 5.63 5.21
CA MET A 17 -3.85 5.11 3.94
C MET A 17 -2.34 4.84 4.00
N ARG A 18 -1.56 5.76 4.57
CA ARG A 18 -0.10 5.63 4.74
C ARG A 18 0.28 4.48 5.65
N GLU A 19 -0.47 4.27 6.72
CA GLU A 19 -0.26 3.19 7.68
C GLU A 19 -0.54 1.82 7.04
N LEU A 20 -1.65 1.67 6.29
CA LEU A 20 -1.93 0.45 5.55
C LEU A 20 -0.84 0.12 4.53
N SER A 21 -0.35 1.12 3.80
CA SER A 21 0.78 0.97 2.87
C SER A 21 2.03 0.49 3.62
N THR A 22 2.30 1.04 4.79
CA THR A 22 3.46 0.66 5.63
C THR A 22 3.37 -0.79 6.09
N GLN A 23 2.19 -1.26 6.49
CA GLN A 23 1.98 -2.66 6.89
C GLN A 23 2.23 -3.64 5.73
N ILE A 24 1.75 -3.30 4.53
CA ILE A 24 1.98 -4.12 3.32
C ILE A 24 3.47 -4.13 2.95
N VAL A 25 4.11 -2.96 2.94
CA VAL A 25 5.56 -2.82 2.69
C VAL A 25 6.36 -3.65 3.69
N GLY A 26 6.00 -3.61 4.98
CA GLY A 26 6.64 -4.41 6.01
C GLY A 26 6.50 -5.91 5.76
N ARG A 27 5.32 -6.38 5.31
CA ARG A 27 5.10 -7.79 4.96
C ARG A 27 5.97 -8.23 3.79
N TYR A 28 5.99 -7.46 2.71
CA TYR A 28 6.83 -7.75 1.54
C TYR A 28 8.32 -7.68 1.86
N SER A 29 8.77 -6.72 2.67
CA SER A 29 10.16 -6.63 3.11
C SER A 29 10.58 -7.82 3.99
N ALA A 30 9.67 -8.34 4.83
CA ALA A 30 9.91 -9.58 5.57
C ALA A 30 10.07 -10.77 4.62
N TRP A 31 9.21 -10.89 3.59
CA TRP A 31 9.32 -11.95 2.60
C TRP A 31 10.56 -11.85 1.71
N GLU A 32 11.01 -10.63 1.39
CA GLU A 32 12.31 -10.40 0.75
C GLU A 32 13.46 -10.96 1.60
N THR A 33 13.40 -10.72 2.92
CA THR A 33 14.43 -11.19 3.87
C THR A 33 14.40 -12.71 4.05
N GLU A 34 13.22 -13.33 3.99
CA GLU A 34 13.01 -14.77 4.17
C GLU A 34 13.12 -15.58 2.87
N ALA A 35 13.31 -14.92 1.72
CA ALA A 35 13.36 -15.55 0.40
C ALA A 35 14.48 -16.59 0.30
N ALA A 36 14.19 -17.73 -0.35
CA ALA A 36 15.15 -18.81 -0.55
C ALA A 36 16.08 -18.55 -1.75
N THR A 37 15.66 -17.66 -2.65
CA THR A 37 16.41 -17.33 -3.87
C THR A 37 16.49 -15.82 -4.10
N GLU A 38 17.53 -15.38 -4.81
CA GLU A 38 17.67 -13.98 -5.23
C GLU A 38 16.50 -13.51 -6.09
N ARG A 39 15.92 -14.40 -6.91
CA ARG A 39 14.75 -14.10 -7.73
C ARG A 39 13.54 -13.75 -6.86
N GLU A 40 13.28 -14.55 -5.83
CA GLU A 40 12.19 -14.30 -4.90
C GLU A 40 12.43 -13.01 -4.10
N ALA A 41 13.65 -12.80 -3.60
CA ALA A 41 14.01 -11.58 -2.90
C ALA A 41 13.78 -10.35 -3.78
N LYS A 42 14.26 -10.39 -5.03
CA LYS A 42 14.06 -9.30 -6.00
C LYS A 42 12.59 -9.03 -6.30
N HIS A 43 11.77 -10.07 -6.44
CA HIS A 43 10.34 -9.88 -6.64
C HIS A 43 9.69 -9.13 -5.47
N TRP A 44 9.94 -9.58 -4.24
CA TRP A 44 9.38 -8.91 -3.07
C TRP A 44 9.93 -7.49 -2.87
N HIS A 45 11.18 -7.27 -3.27
CA HIS A 45 11.78 -5.95 -3.33
C HIS A 45 11.01 -4.99 -4.24
N GLU A 46 10.74 -5.44 -5.47
CA GLU A 46 9.99 -4.68 -6.46
C GLU A 46 8.56 -4.41 -6.00
N GLU A 47 7.90 -5.39 -5.36
CA GLU A 47 6.53 -5.24 -4.85
C GLU A 47 6.43 -4.20 -3.72
N TRP A 48 7.33 -4.21 -2.74
CA TRP A 48 7.26 -3.19 -1.69
C TRP A 48 7.63 -1.80 -2.21
N LEU A 49 8.56 -1.69 -3.16
CA LEU A 49 8.86 -0.43 -3.83
C LEU A 49 7.64 0.09 -4.58
N ARG A 50 6.94 -0.78 -5.32
CA ARG A 50 5.73 -0.45 -6.06
C ARG A 50 4.66 0.11 -5.13
N VAL A 51 4.27 -0.61 -4.08
CA VAL A 51 3.24 -0.16 -3.12
C VAL A 51 3.62 1.15 -2.45
N ARG A 52 4.88 1.31 -2.04
CA ARG A 52 5.38 2.55 -1.42
C ARG A 52 5.27 3.74 -2.37
N ASN A 53 5.61 3.55 -3.64
CA ASN A 53 5.58 4.61 -4.64
C ASN A 53 4.14 4.98 -5.01
N GLU A 54 3.26 4.01 -5.22
CA GLU A 54 1.85 4.25 -5.48
C GLU A 54 1.18 5.03 -4.34
N ALA A 55 1.40 4.65 -3.08
CA ALA A 55 0.84 5.36 -1.93
C ALA A 55 1.41 6.78 -1.75
N ARG A 56 2.60 7.06 -2.28
CA ARG A 56 3.18 8.42 -2.30
C ARG A 56 2.65 9.28 -3.43
N ALA A 57 2.25 8.67 -4.54
CA ALA A 57 1.72 9.37 -5.70
C ALA A 57 0.27 9.85 -5.50
N VAL A 58 -0.43 9.34 -4.48
CA VAL A 58 -1.78 9.81 -4.13
C VAL A 58 -1.73 11.27 -3.69
N ASP A 59 -2.55 12.10 -4.33
CA ASP A 59 -2.76 13.48 -3.93
C ASP A 59 -3.41 13.53 -2.54
N SER A 60 -2.63 13.96 -1.55
CA SER A 60 -3.07 14.17 -0.16
C SER A 60 -4.24 15.15 0.02
N ARG A 61 -4.58 15.93 -1.01
CA ARG A 61 -5.72 16.86 -1.00
C ARG A 61 -6.96 16.32 -1.70
N SER A 62 -6.87 15.16 -2.36
CA SER A 62 -7.98 14.54 -3.05
C SER A 62 -8.59 13.45 -2.18
N ARG A 63 -9.70 13.77 -1.50
CA ARG A 63 -10.42 12.81 -0.66
C ARG A 63 -10.75 11.52 -1.41
N SER A 64 -11.29 11.64 -2.63
CA SER A 64 -11.68 10.49 -3.44
C SER A 64 -10.50 9.61 -3.83
N ALA A 65 -9.34 10.20 -4.14
CA ALA A 65 -8.13 9.44 -4.43
C ALA A 65 -7.62 8.69 -3.19
N ILE A 66 -7.67 9.32 -2.01
CA ILE A 66 -7.26 8.69 -0.76
C ILE A 66 -8.20 7.54 -0.39
N GLU A 67 -9.52 7.75 -0.46
CA GLU A 67 -10.51 6.71 -0.17
C GLU A 67 -10.37 5.52 -1.13
N ALA A 68 -10.16 5.78 -2.42
CA ALA A 68 -9.95 4.73 -3.43
C ALA A 68 -8.70 3.90 -3.13
N LYS A 69 -7.54 4.54 -2.92
CA LYS A 69 -6.30 3.81 -2.60
C LYS A 69 -6.39 3.13 -1.23
N THR A 70 -7.09 3.72 -0.26
CA THR A 70 -7.35 3.08 1.05
C THR A 70 -8.14 1.79 0.89
N ALA A 71 -9.19 1.78 0.06
CA ALA A 71 -10.00 0.60 -0.19
C ALA A 71 -9.17 -0.53 -0.85
N GLU A 72 -8.36 -0.16 -1.84
CA GLU A 72 -7.42 -1.08 -2.50
C GLU A 72 -6.42 -1.69 -1.50
N LEU A 73 -5.72 -0.85 -0.72
CA LEU A 73 -4.73 -1.32 0.26
C LEU A 73 -5.37 -2.20 1.34
N ARG A 74 -6.59 -1.89 1.78
CA ARG A 74 -7.33 -2.76 2.71
C ARG A 74 -7.60 -4.14 2.12
N GLU A 75 -8.00 -4.21 0.85
CA GLU A 75 -8.22 -5.49 0.20
C GLU A 75 -6.92 -6.26 0.04
N THR A 76 -5.85 -5.61 -0.42
CA THR A 76 -4.52 -6.22 -0.51
C THR A 76 -4.10 -6.79 0.84
N LEU A 77 -4.16 -5.99 1.91
CA LEU A 77 -3.75 -6.44 3.24
C LEU A 77 -4.59 -7.62 3.75
N ARG A 78 -5.90 -7.64 3.48
CA ARG A 78 -6.77 -8.78 3.82
C ARG A 78 -6.38 -10.06 3.11
N GLN A 79 -5.93 -9.94 1.85
CA GLN A 79 -5.56 -11.08 1.02
C GLN A 79 -4.13 -11.57 1.28
N LEU A 80 -3.28 -10.79 1.94
CA LEU A 80 -1.89 -11.17 2.18
C LEU A 80 -1.79 -12.33 3.18
N PRO A 81 -1.28 -13.52 2.78
CA PRO A 81 -1.01 -14.60 3.72
C PRO A 81 0.06 -14.20 4.73
N THR A 82 0.22 -14.94 5.82
CA THR A 82 1.32 -14.70 6.77
C THR A 82 2.68 -15.04 6.16
N LYS A 83 2.76 -16.17 5.45
CA LYS A 83 3.96 -16.64 4.75
C LYS A 83 3.94 -16.20 3.29
N ALA A 84 5.12 -15.97 2.72
CA ALA A 84 5.25 -15.64 1.31
C ALA A 84 4.61 -16.74 0.45
N PRO A 85 3.77 -16.40 -0.54
CA PRO A 85 3.34 -17.38 -1.53
C PRO A 85 4.54 -17.83 -2.36
N ALA A 86 4.50 -19.09 -2.82
CA ALA A 86 5.54 -19.62 -3.70
C ALA A 86 5.50 -18.87 -5.04
N LEU A 87 6.67 -18.42 -5.51
CA LEU A 87 6.82 -17.78 -6.80
C LEU A 87 7.30 -18.84 -7.80
N PHE A 88 6.52 -19.06 -8.86
CA PHE A 88 6.83 -20.00 -9.94
C PHE A 88 7.89 -19.44 -10.90
#